data_AF-A0AAV7YK46-F1
#
_entry.id   AF-A0AAV7YK46-F1
#
_cell.length_a   1.000
_cell.length_b   1.000
_cell.length_c   1.000
_cell.angle_alpha   90.00
_cell.angle_beta   90.00
_cell.angle_gamma   90.00
#
_symmetry.space_group_name_H-M   'P 1'
#
loop_
_entity.id
_entity.type
_entity.pdbx_description
1 polymer ?
#
loop_
_entity_poly.entity_id
_entity_poly.type
_entity_poly.pdbx_seq_one_letter_code
_entity_poly.pdbx_strand_id
1 'polypeptide(L)'
;MYGFNYGIIAGDGNKENHKDLIQSFKSQGLNYVEIIDTTNRTPLMHEIKQYDALFCYSWCEGFYDGEEMGDLLYQYSKLGKGLVMLSSLFIHVNSRNQIKGKIVEEQLGPFENGTNSLNSHLTLGEIVMKDHPIVKDVKSFDGGSESAHGKLSLSSEAYLIAKWSNGQPLISYLEKENFGKVVGLNFWPISNRINFQNWWDESTDGALIMTNSLRYVSNNFK
;
A
#
# COMPACT_ATOMS: atom_id res chain seq x y z
N MET A 1 -8.90 25.62 -7.84
CA MET A 1 -7.74 24.72 -7.94
C MET A 1 -8.17 23.42 -7.26
N TYR A 2 -8.64 22.44 -8.05
CA TYR A 2 -9.13 21.18 -7.48
C TYR A 2 -7.93 20.41 -6.93
N GLY A 3 -7.95 20.09 -5.63
CA GLY A 3 -6.89 19.29 -5.01
C GLY A 3 -6.90 17.86 -5.53
N PHE A 4 -5.78 17.16 -5.40
CA PHE A 4 -5.71 15.73 -5.70
C PHE A 4 -6.61 14.95 -4.74
N ASN A 5 -7.36 13.99 -5.28
CA ASN A 5 -8.29 13.14 -4.53
C ASN A 5 -7.74 11.71 -4.47
N TYR A 6 -7.65 11.14 -3.28
CA TYR A 6 -7.12 9.79 -3.08
C TYR A 6 -8.20 8.86 -2.54
N GLY A 7 -8.28 7.65 -3.10
CA GLY A 7 -9.16 6.60 -2.60
C GLY A 7 -8.35 5.56 -1.83
N ILE A 8 -8.92 5.02 -0.77
CA ILE A 8 -8.40 3.86 -0.06
C ILE A 8 -9.34 2.69 -0.32
N ILE A 9 -8.82 1.62 -0.90
CA ILE A 9 -9.52 0.35 -1.09
C ILE A 9 -9.17 -0.54 0.10
N ALA A 10 -10.12 -0.74 1.01
CA ALA A 10 -9.92 -1.49 2.24
C ALA A 10 -10.64 -2.84 2.18
N GLY A 11 -9.87 -3.94 2.10
CA GLY A 11 -10.32 -5.30 2.41
C GLY A 11 -10.32 -5.57 3.92
N ASP A 12 -10.84 -4.61 4.67
CA ASP A 12 -10.88 -4.51 6.13
C ASP A 12 -12.03 -3.54 6.45
N GLY A 13 -12.96 -3.94 7.30
CA GLY A 13 -14.17 -3.23 7.72
C GLY A 13 -14.05 -2.66 9.14
N ASN A 14 -12.88 -2.77 9.77
CA ASN A 14 -12.63 -2.18 11.07
C ASN A 14 -12.58 -0.64 10.98
N LYS A 15 -13.60 0.01 11.54
CA LYS A 15 -13.75 1.48 11.50
C LYS A 15 -12.66 2.25 12.25
N GLU A 16 -12.00 1.65 13.23
CA GLU A 16 -10.90 2.31 13.94
C GLU A 16 -9.62 2.27 13.09
N ASN A 17 -9.35 1.17 12.40
CA ASN A 17 -8.29 1.10 11.38
C ASN A 17 -8.50 2.16 10.29
N HIS A 18 -9.74 2.32 9.82
CA HIS A 18 -10.10 3.33 8.83
C HIS A 18 -9.79 4.75 9.30
N LYS A 19 -10.19 5.09 10.53
CA LYS A 19 -9.91 6.41 11.12
C LYS A 19 -8.42 6.65 11.27
N ASP A 20 -7.68 5.65 11.71
CA ASP A 20 -6.23 5.73 11.89
C ASP A 20 -5.52 6.05 10.58
N LEU A 21 -5.86 5.32 9.52
CA LEU A 21 -5.25 5.50 8.21
C LEU A 21 -5.57 6.88 7.62
N ILE A 22 -6.83 7.33 7.73
CA ILE A 22 -7.22 8.70 7.32
C ILE A 22 -6.45 9.75 8.13
N GLN A 23 -6.28 9.55 9.43
CA GLN A 23 -5.51 10.46 10.29
C GLN A 23 -4.04 10.52 9.89
N SER A 24 -3.42 9.38 9.58
CA SER A 24 -2.05 9.30 9.05
C SER A 24 -1.88 10.12 7.78
N PHE A 25 -2.81 10.02 6.83
CA PHE A 25 -2.72 10.81 5.59
C PHE A 25 -2.98 12.30 5.81
N LYS A 26 -3.95 12.66 6.65
CA LYS A 26 -4.26 14.06 6.97
C LYS A 26 -3.11 14.76 7.69
N SER A 27 -2.39 14.05 8.57
CA SER A 27 -1.22 14.62 9.26
C SER A 27 -0.09 15.01 8.29
N GLN A 28 -0.07 14.43 7.09
CA GLN A 28 0.89 14.72 6.02
C GLN A 28 0.33 15.67 4.93
N GLY A 29 -0.85 16.27 5.20
CA GLY A 29 -1.47 17.27 4.33
C GLY A 29 -2.31 16.72 3.18
N LEU A 30 -2.64 15.42 3.16
CA LEU A 30 -3.63 14.88 2.23
C LEU A 30 -5.04 15.07 2.82
N ASN A 31 -5.72 16.15 2.40
CA ASN A 31 -7.02 16.53 2.95
C ASN A 31 -8.21 15.81 2.32
N TYR A 32 -8.05 15.29 1.09
CA TYR A 32 -9.09 14.61 0.32
C TYR A 32 -8.74 13.14 0.15
N VAL A 33 -9.05 12.36 1.17
CA VAL A 33 -8.82 10.91 1.22
C VAL A 33 -10.10 10.23 1.70
N GLU A 34 -10.62 9.31 0.91
CA GLU A 34 -11.88 8.60 1.18
C GLU A 34 -11.66 7.10 1.21
N ILE A 35 -12.29 6.41 2.16
CA ILE A 35 -12.24 4.95 2.26
C ILE A 35 -13.44 4.34 1.56
N ILE A 36 -13.16 3.31 0.77
CA ILE A 36 -14.14 2.37 0.24
C ILE A 36 -13.89 1.04 0.95
N ASP A 37 -14.81 0.69 1.86
CA ASP A 37 -14.86 -0.63 2.48
C ASP A 37 -15.37 -1.65 1.44
N THR A 38 -14.58 -2.69 1.23
CA THR A 38 -14.82 -3.71 0.19
C THR A 38 -15.12 -5.09 0.76
N THR A 39 -15.32 -5.19 2.08
CA THR A 39 -15.62 -6.47 2.76
C THR A 39 -16.96 -7.08 2.35
N ASN A 40 -17.90 -6.24 1.91
CA ASN A 40 -19.27 -6.64 1.56
C ASN A 40 -19.68 -6.27 0.12
N ARG A 41 -18.81 -5.62 -0.66
CA ARG A 41 -19.03 -5.33 -2.08
C ARG A 41 -17.73 -5.02 -2.81
N THR A 42 -17.72 -5.25 -4.12
CA THR A 42 -16.72 -4.67 -5.03
C THR A 42 -17.25 -3.32 -5.55
N PRO A 43 -16.48 -2.22 -5.51
CA PRO A 43 -16.89 -0.94 -6.10
C PRO A 43 -16.89 -1.01 -7.63
N LEU A 44 -17.63 -0.11 -8.27
CA LEU A 44 -17.68 0.02 -9.71
C LEU A 44 -16.61 0.99 -10.22
N MET A 45 -16.18 0.82 -11.47
CA MET A 45 -15.16 1.69 -12.09
C MET A 45 -15.51 3.18 -12.00
N HIS A 46 -16.79 3.54 -12.13
CA HIS A 46 -17.19 4.95 -12.04
C HIS A 46 -17.05 5.54 -10.64
N GLU A 47 -17.09 4.71 -9.58
CA GLU A 47 -16.87 5.13 -8.19
C GLU A 47 -15.38 5.38 -7.89
N ILE A 48 -14.47 4.64 -8.55
CA ILE A 48 -13.04 4.74 -8.28
C ILE A 48 -12.28 5.64 -9.27
N LYS A 49 -12.75 5.79 -10.52
CA LYS A 49 -12.05 6.58 -11.56
C LYS A 49 -11.89 8.07 -11.22
N GLN A 50 -12.68 8.56 -10.26
CA GLN A 50 -12.62 9.94 -9.78
C GLN A 50 -11.35 10.24 -8.95
N TYR A 51 -10.72 9.22 -8.37
CA TYR A 51 -9.49 9.38 -7.62
C TYR A 51 -8.28 9.47 -8.55
N ASP A 52 -7.25 10.19 -8.14
CA ASP A 52 -5.98 10.34 -8.84
C ASP A 52 -5.04 9.18 -8.59
N ALA A 53 -5.14 8.57 -7.41
CA ALA A 53 -4.51 7.30 -7.08
C ALA A 53 -5.31 6.55 -6.02
N LEU A 54 -5.08 5.23 -5.96
CA LEU A 54 -5.65 4.35 -4.94
C LEU A 54 -4.58 3.77 -4.03
N PHE A 55 -4.89 3.67 -2.74
CA PHE A 55 -4.12 2.93 -1.74
C PHE A 55 -4.90 1.67 -1.37
N CYS A 56 -4.34 0.49 -1.63
CA CYS A 56 -5.06 -0.79 -1.53
C CYS A 56 -4.40 -1.73 -0.52
N TYR A 57 -5.16 -2.14 0.50
CA TYR A 57 -4.74 -3.09 1.51
C TYR A 57 -5.87 -4.05 1.88
N SER A 58 -5.54 -5.13 2.58
CA SER A 58 -6.49 -6.13 3.05
C SER A 58 -6.06 -6.68 4.40
N TRP A 59 -7.02 -7.16 5.18
CA TRP A 59 -6.78 -7.89 6.43
C TRP A 59 -7.65 -9.14 6.50
N CYS A 60 -7.88 -9.67 7.71
CA CYS A 60 -8.58 -10.92 7.95
C CYS A 60 -10.01 -11.02 7.36
N GLU A 61 -10.69 -9.88 7.19
CA GLU A 61 -12.04 -9.85 6.62
C GLU A 61 -12.01 -10.00 5.09
N GLY A 62 -10.94 -9.50 4.46
CA GLY A 62 -10.63 -9.64 3.04
C GLY A 62 -11.56 -8.88 2.11
N PHE A 63 -11.38 -9.11 0.81
CA PHE A 63 -12.25 -8.55 -0.23
C PHE A 63 -13.55 -9.35 -0.32
N TYR A 64 -14.64 -8.68 -0.70
CA TYR A 64 -15.89 -9.36 -1.07
C TYR A 64 -15.64 -10.36 -2.19
N ASP A 65 -14.98 -9.90 -3.25
CA ASP A 65 -14.45 -10.72 -4.33
C ASP A 65 -13.04 -10.21 -4.70
N GLY A 66 -12.02 -11.02 -4.39
CA GLY A 66 -10.62 -10.66 -4.64
C GLY A 66 -10.22 -10.75 -6.12
N GLU A 67 -10.96 -11.49 -6.94
CA GLU A 67 -10.73 -11.60 -8.38
C GLU A 67 -11.32 -10.38 -9.10
N GLU A 68 -12.60 -10.06 -8.83
CA GLU A 68 -13.22 -8.85 -9.37
C GLU A 68 -12.47 -7.58 -8.94
N MET A 69 -11.99 -7.52 -7.69
CA MET A 69 -11.19 -6.40 -7.22
C MET A 69 -9.89 -6.26 -7.99
N GLY A 70 -9.17 -7.36 -8.24
CA GLY A 70 -7.92 -7.30 -8.98
C GLY A 70 -8.10 -6.95 -10.45
N ASP A 71 -9.17 -7.45 -11.07
CA ASP A 71 -9.58 -7.03 -12.42
C ASP A 71 -9.88 -5.53 -12.48
N LEU A 72 -10.60 -5.01 -11.47
CA LEU A 72 -10.93 -3.60 -11.37
C LEU A 72 -9.69 -2.72 -11.21
N LEU A 73 -8.76 -3.08 -10.32
CA LEU A 73 -7.51 -2.35 -10.11
C LEU A 73 -6.62 -2.38 -11.36
N TYR A 74 -6.58 -3.51 -12.08
CA TYR A 74 -5.90 -3.61 -13.36
C TYR A 74 -6.48 -2.62 -14.38
N GLN A 75 -7.81 -2.57 -14.53
CA GLN A 75 -8.45 -1.61 -15.44
C GLN A 75 -8.19 -0.16 -15.02
N TYR A 76 -8.20 0.12 -13.71
CA TYR A 76 -7.91 1.45 -13.19
C TYR A 76 -6.49 1.89 -13.54
N SER A 77 -5.50 1.01 -13.34
CA SER A 77 -4.11 1.29 -13.73
C SER A 77 -3.94 1.45 -15.24
N LYS A 78 -4.67 0.68 -16.05
CA LYS A 78 -4.67 0.81 -17.52
C LYS A 78 -5.18 2.18 -18.01
N LEU A 79 -5.93 2.92 -17.20
CA LEU A 79 -6.28 4.33 -17.45
C LEU A 79 -5.14 5.31 -17.14
N GLY A 80 -3.94 4.81 -16.80
CA GLY A 80 -2.79 5.60 -16.38
C GLY A 80 -2.84 6.07 -14.93
N LYS A 81 -3.78 5.55 -14.12
CA LYS A 81 -3.99 5.97 -12.73
C LYS A 81 -3.11 5.18 -11.75
N GLY A 82 -2.59 5.86 -10.73
CA GLY A 82 -1.59 5.30 -9.82
C GLY A 82 -2.13 4.36 -8.75
N LEU A 83 -1.35 3.35 -8.37
CA LEU A 83 -1.68 2.39 -7.32
C LEU A 83 -0.59 2.31 -6.25
N VAL A 84 -0.97 2.33 -4.97
CA VAL A 84 -0.13 1.90 -3.86
C VAL A 84 -0.71 0.59 -3.32
N MET A 85 0.09 -0.46 -3.33
CA MET A 85 -0.32 -1.83 -2.99
C MET A 85 0.48 -2.33 -1.78
N LEU A 86 -0.24 -2.82 -0.77
CA LEU A 86 0.36 -3.29 0.46
C LEU A 86 0.73 -4.77 0.31
N SER A 87 1.78 -5.22 0.99
CA SER A 87 2.18 -6.63 0.95
C SER A 87 1.09 -7.59 1.43
N SER A 88 0.16 -7.12 2.26
CA SER A 88 -1.01 -7.90 2.69
C SER A 88 -1.80 -8.52 1.53
N LEU A 89 -1.76 -7.89 0.35
CA LEU A 89 -2.45 -8.36 -0.85
C LEU A 89 -1.83 -9.66 -1.44
N PHE A 90 -0.56 -9.94 -1.14
CA PHE A 90 0.24 -11.00 -1.79
C PHE A 90 0.65 -12.15 -0.84
N ILE A 91 0.45 -11.98 0.47
CA ILE A 91 1.00 -12.89 1.50
C ILE A 91 0.00 -13.91 2.05
N HIS A 92 -1.27 -13.81 1.67
CA HIS A 92 -2.34 -14.69 2.14
C HIS A 92 -2.85 -15.63 1.04
N VAL A 93 -1.94 -16.42 0.46
CA VAL A 93 -2.21 -17.31 -0.68
C VAL A 93 -3.44 -18.19 -0.43
N ASN A 94 -4.34 -18.26 -1.41
CA ASN A 94 -5.61 -19.01 -1.37
C ASN A 94 -6.61 -18.56 -0.30
N SER A 95 -6.50 -17.32 0.19
CA SER A 95 -7.47 -16.73 1.12
C SER A 95 -8.34 -15.65 0.47
N ARG A 96 -9.34 -15.18 1.23
CA ARG A 96 -10.17 -14.01 0.89
C ARG A 96 -9.39 -12.68 0.94
N ASN A 97 -8.24 -12.67 1.61
CA ASN A 97 -7.44 -11.47 1.85
C ASN A 97 -6.46 -11.22 0.69
N GLN A 98 -6.23 -12.23 -0.13
CA GLN A 98 -5.35 -12.14 -1.29
C GLN A 98 -6.06 -11.44 -2.45
N ILE A 99 -5.36 -10.53 -3.11
CA ILE A 99 -5.78 -9.99 -4.40
C ILE A 99 -5.54 -11.04 -5.49
N LYS A 100 -6.48 -11.20 -6.42
CA LYS A 100 -6.41 -12.19 -7.51
C LYS A 100 -6.68 -11.51 -8.86
N GLY A 101 -7.05 -12.28 -9.89
CA GLY A 101 -7.43 -11.74 -11.19
C GLY A 101 -6.27 -11.10 -11.96
N LYS A 102 -6.62 -10.23 -12.92
CA LYS A 102 -5.70 -9.71 -13.93
C LYS A 102 -4.51 -8.95 -13.38
N ILE A 103 -4.65 -8.29 -12.24
CA ILE A 103 -3.51 -7.58 -11.62
C ILE A 103 -2.37 -8.55 -11.25
N VAL A 104 -2.71 -9.78 -10.86
CA VAL A 104 -1.73 -10.84 -10.55
C VAL A 104 -1.29 -11.56 -11.82
N GLU A 105 -2.23 -11.92 -12.70
CA GLU A 105 -1.92 -12.63 -13.97
C GLU A 105 -0.95 -11.84 -14.86
N GLU A 106 -1.11 -10.52 -14.90
CA GLU A 106 -0.29 -9.61 -15.70
C GLU A 106 0.93 -9.06 -14.94
N GLN A 107 1.17 -9.57 -13.73
CA GLN A 107 2.28 -9.19 -12.84
C GLN A 107 2.35 -7.67 -12.60
N LEU A 108 1.18 -7.04 -12.42
CA LEU A 108 1.05 -5.60 -12.21
C LEU A 108 1.13 -5.27 -10.71
N GLY A 109 2.26 -5.61 -10.10
CA GLY A 109 2.55 -5.40 -8.69
C GLY A 109 4.07 -5.46 -8.45
N PRO A 110 4.63 -4.68 -7.51
CA PRO A 110 6.07 -4.71 -7.26
C PRO A 110 6.58 -5.92 -6.47
N PHE A 111 5.67 -6.79 -5.99
CA PHE A 111 5.96 -7.94 -5.16
C PHE A 111 5.37 -9.21 -5.73
N GLU A 112 6.11 -10.30 -5.60
CA GLU A 112 5.61 -11.65 -5.82
C GLU A 112 4.79 -12.16 -4.63
N ASN A 113 4.05 -13.24 -4.85
CA ASN A 113 3.38 -13.96 -3.77
C ASN A 113 4.40 -14.40 -2.71
N GLY A 114 4.04 -14.24 -1.45
CA GLY A 114 4.92 -14.50 -0.32
C GLY A 114 4.19 -15.15 0.85
N THR A 115 4.84 -15.09 2.01
CA THR A 115 4.26 -15.56 3.27
C THR A 115 4.21 -14.44 4.30
N ASN A 116 3.19 -14.45 5.14
CA ASN A 116 3.07 -13.49 6.22
C ASN A 116 4.17 -13.70 7.28
N SER A 117 4.67 -12.60 7.85
CA SER A 117 5.67 -12.58 8.91
C SER A 117 5.34 -11.50 9.94
N LEU A 118 5.42 -11.87 11.21
CA LEU A 118 5.12 -11.03 12.37
C LEU A 118 5.99 -11.47 13.57
N ASN A 119 5.79 -10.88 14.76
CA ASN A 119 6.53 -11.14 16.00
C ASN A 119 8.05 -10.90 15.94
N SER A 120 8.50 -9.93 15.14
CA SER A 120 9.90 -9.51 15.15
C SER A 120 9.97 -8.01 15.01
N HIS A 121 10.58 -7.33 15.98
CA HIS A 121 10.81 -5.90 15.87
C HIS A 121 11.79 -5.59 14.73
N LEU A 122 11.35 -4.78 13.78
CA LEU A 122 12.12 -4.35 12.62
C LEU A 122 11.97 -2.85 12.43
N THR A 123 13.06 -2.23 12.01
CA THR A 123 13.12 -0.83 11.62
C THR A 123 13.52 -0.69 10.14
N LEU A 124 13.49 0.55 9.63
CA LEU A 124 14.09 0.93 8.36
C LEU A 124 15.54 0.46 8.29
N GLY A 125 15.84 -0.35 7.28
CA GLY A 125 17.19 -0.76 6.94
C GLY A 125 17.82 0.17 5.91
N GLU A 126 18.49 -0.42 4.92
CA GLU A 126 19.13 0.31 3.83
C GLU A 126 18.11 0.99 2.90
N ILE A 127 18.31 2.28 2.62
CA ILE A 127 17.70 2.98 1.49
C ILE A 127 18.63 2.85 0.27
N VAL A 128 18.24 2.01 -0.68
CA VAL A 128 18.99 1.71 -1.91
C VAL A 128 18.94 2.89 -2.87
N MET A 129 17.77 3.52 -3.03
CA MET A 129 17.57 4.68 -3.90
C MET A 129 17.31 5.96 -3.09
N LYS A 130 18.38 6.59 -2.59
CA LYS A 130 18.31 7.71 -1.64
C LYS A 130 17.63 8.97 -2.19
N ASP A 131 17.77 9.22 -3.48
CA ASP A 131 17.19 10.40 -4.15
C ASP A 131 15.78 10.13 -4.68
N HIS A 132 15.21 8.93 -4.44
CA HIS A 132 13.88 8.60 -4.93
C HIS A 132 12.82 9.43 -4.18
N PRO A 133 11.85 10.06 -4.88
CA PRO A 133 10.86 10.93 -4.25
C PRO A 133 10.03 10.28 -3.12
N ILE A 134 9.89 8.95 -3.12
CA ILE A 134 9.18 8.21 -2.07
C ILE A 134 9.87 8.31 -0.71
N VAL A 135 11.21 8.37 -0.69
CA VAL A 135 12.00 8.45 0.55
C VAL A 135 12.45 9.88 0.86
N LYS A 136 11.95 10.87 0.13
CA LYS A 136 12.21 12.28 0.42
C LYS A 136 11.79 12.60 1.86
N ASP A 137 12.74 13.13 2.62
CA ASP A 137 12.60 13.50 4.03
C ASP A 137 12.30 12.35 5.01
N VAL A 138 12.36 11.08 4.55
CA VAL A 138 12.23 9.89 5.42
C VAL A 138 13.55 9.67 6.17
N LYS A 139 13.47 9.71 7.50
CA LYS A 139 14.60 9.55 8.43
C LYS A 139 14.53 8.24 9.19
N SER A 140 13.35 7.80 9.61
CA SER A 140 13.16 6.58 10.38
C SER A 140 11.81 5.93 10.10
N PHE A 141 11.77 4.61 10.25
CA PHE A 141 10.53 3.86 10.30
C PHE A 141 10.73 2.73 11.30
N ASP A 142 9.78 2.55 12.21
CA ASP A 142 9.76 1.50 13.22
C ASP A 142 8.46 0.71 13.05
N GLY A 143 8.56 -0.58 12.78
CA GLY A 143 7.42 -1.46 12.53
C GLY A 143 6.70 -1.94 13.80
N GLY A 144 7.17 -1.58 14.98
CA GLY A 144 6.65 -2.09 16.25
C GLY A 144 7.10 -3.51 16.56
N SER A 145 6.62 -4.09 17.66
CA SER A 145 7.00 -5.44 18.10
C SER A 145 6.57 -6.54 17.12
N GLU A 146 5.49 -6.32 16.38
CA GLU A 146 5.04 -7.27 15.36
C GLU A 146 5.76 -7.06 14.03
N SER A 147 5.97 -5.80 13.64
CA SER A 147 6.46 -5.41 12.30
C SER A 147 5.83 -6.28 11.21
N ALA A 148 4.50 -6.32 11.17
CA ALA A 148 3.78 -7.18 10.24
C ALA A 148 4.18 -6.86 8.78
N HIS A 149 4.77 -7.84 8.10
CA HIS A 149 5.31 -7.74 6.75
C HIS A 149 5.23 -9.09 6.02
N GLY A 150 5.45 -9.06 4.72
CA GLY A 150 5.65 -10.25 3.90
C GLY A 150 7.11 -10.66 3.83
N LYS A 151 7.37 -11.96 3.90
CA LYS A 151 8.56 -12.59 3.33
C LYS A 151 8.29 -12.83 1.86
N LEU A 152 8.77 -11.92 1.02
CA LEU A 152 8.45 -11.86 -0.40
C LEU A 152 9.65 -11.39 -1.22
N SER A 153 9.60 -11.72 -2.50
CA SER A 153 10.56 -11.27 -3.50
C SER A 153 9.97 -10.13 -4.33
N LEU A 154 10.83 -9.37 -4.98
CA LEU A 154 10.40 -8.38 -5.98
C LEU A 154 9.95 -9.10 -7.26
N SER A 155 8.96 -8.53 -7.92
CA SER A 155 8.63 -8.92 -9.29
C SER A 155 9.76 -8.54 -10.26
N SER A 156 9.85 -9.26 -11.38
CA SER A 156 11.00 -9.21 -12.29
C SER A 156 11.33 -7.80 -12.84
N GLU A 157 10.31 -6.96 -13.02
CA GLU A 157 10.42 -5.59 -13.53
C GLU A 157 10.41 -4.52 -12.41
N ALA A 158 10.34 -4.95 -11.15
CA ALA A 158 10.24 -4.03 -10.01
C ALA A 158 11.61 -3.57 -9.51
N TYR A 159 11.64 -2.34 -9.01
CA TYR A 159 12.83 -1.70 -8.46
C TYR A 159 12.72 -1.57 -6.94
N LEU A 160 13.82 -1.90 -6.24
CA LEU A 160 13.92 -1.75 -4.80
C LEU A 160 14.32 -0.33 -4.40
N ILE A 161 13.56 0.30 -3.50
CA ILE A 161 13.89 1.62 -2.95
C ILE A 161 14.51 1.50 -1.56
N ALA A 162 13.90 0.71 -0.68
CA ALA A 162 14.35 0.55 0.70
C ALA A 162 14.08 -0.86 1.23
N LYS A 163 14.87 -1.28 2.22
CA LYS A 163 14.78 -2.56 2.89
C LYS A 163 14.35 -2.39 4.34
N TRP A 164 13.75 -3.44 4.90
CA TRP A 164 13.72 -3.65 6.34
C TRP A 164 15.12 -3.93 6.88
N SER A 165 15.33 -3.72 8.17
CA SER A 165 16.57 -4.04 8.90
C SER A 165 17.00 -5.51 8.79
N ASN A 166 16.08 -6.44 8.48
CA ASN A 166 16.38 -7.85 8.21
C ASN A 166 16.69 -8.15 6.73
N GLY A 167 16.76 -7.12 5.86
CA GLY A 167 17.07 -7.24 4.45
C GLY A 167 15.88 -7.54 3.53
N GLN A 168 14.68 -7.80 4.06
CA GLN A 168 13.47 -7.94 3.24
C GLN A 168 13.13 -6.61 2.52
N PRO A 169 12.50 -6.63 1.33
CA PRO A 169 12.00 -5.41 0.70
C PRO A 169 11.05 -4.66 1.64
N LEU A 170 11.20 -3.34 1.77
CA LEU A 170 10.26 -2.47 2.50
C LEU A 170 9.46 -1.59 1.53
N ILE A 171 10.15 -0.96 0.57
CA ILE A 171 9.56 -0.08 -0.44
C ILE A 171 10.08 -0.50 -1.80
N SER A 172 9.17 -0.72 -2.75
CA SER A 172 9.50 -0.96 -4.16
C SER A 172 8.51 -0.25 -5.07
N TYR A 173 8.86 -0.16 -6.35
CA TYR A 173 7.96 0.38 -7.36
C TYR A 173 8.09 -0.39 -8.67
N LEU A 174 7.06 -0.27 -9.50
CA LEU A 174 6.95 -0.86 -10.84
C LEU A 174 6.35 0.19 -11.77
N GLU A 175 6.95 0.33 -12.95
CA GLU A 175 6.42 1.12 -14.06
C GLU A 175 6.34 0.25 -15.30
N LYS A 176 5.13 0.04 -15.81
CA LYS A 176 4.86 -0.73 -17.02
C LYS A 176 4.26 0.20 -18.07
N GLU A 177 4.68 0.05 -19.32
CA GLU A 177 4.17 0.87 -20.41
C GLU A 177 2.65 0.76 -20.52
N ASN A 178 1.95 1.88 -20.73
CA ASN A 178 0.48 1.97 -20.80
C ASN A 178 -0.27 1.67 -19.49
N PHE A 179 0.43 1.65 -18.35
CA PHE A 179 -0.16 1.55 -17.02
C PHE A 179 0.23 2.74 -16.15
N GLY A 180 -0.55 2.98 -15.10
CA GLY A 180 -0.17 3.89 -14.03
C GLY A 180 0.98 3.30 -13.20
N LYS A 181 1.72 4.19 -12.53
CA LYS A 181 2.80 3.80 -11.62
C LYS A 181 2.25 2.98 -10.46
N VAL A 182 2.98 1.94 -10.05
CA VAL A 182 2.61 1.10 -8.91
C VAL A 182 3.71 1.15 -7.86
N VAL A 183 3.35 1.38 -6.60
CA VAL A 183 4.26 1.32 -5.45
C VAL A 183 3.85 0.18 -4.54
N GLY A 184 4.82 -0.59 -4.08
CA GLY A 184 4.67 -1.68 -3.13
C GLY A 184 5.22 -1.25 -1.78
N LEU A 185 4.41 -1.37 -0.72
CA LEU A 185 4.87 -1.16 0.65
C LEU A 185 4.70 -2.44 1.45
N ASN A 186 5.79 -2.90 2.05
CA ASN A 186 5.83 -4.17 2.76
C ASN A 186 5.66 -4.00 4.27
N PHE A 187 4.58 -3.36 4.70
CA PHE A 187 4.22 -3.25 6.11
C PHE A 187 2.70 -3.11 6.28
N TRP A 188 2.19 -3.43 7.46
CA TRP A 188 0.79 -3.19 7.82
C TRP A 188 0.50 -1.69 7.99
N PRO A 189 -0.47 -1.09 7.27
CA PRO A 189 -0.60 0.38 7.20
C PRO A 189 -1.19 1.04 8.45
N ILE A 190 -1.75 0.29 9.40
CA ILE A 190 -2.35 0.84 10.63
C ILE A 190 -1.28 1.01 11.70
N SER A 191 -1.27 2.15 12.38
CA SER A 191 -0.26 2.52 13.37
C SER A 191 -0.55 1.99 14.77
N ASN A 192 0.41 2.19 15.68
CA ASN A 192 0.29 1.89 17.10
C ASN A 192 -0.75 2.74 17.86
N ARG A 193 -1.38 3.74 17.23
CA ARG A 193 -2.57 4.42 17.80
C ARG A 193 -3.72 3.46 18.07
N ILE A 194 -3.86 2.42 17.25
CA ILE A 194 -4.92 1.40 17.39
C ILE A 194 -4.49 0.22 18.24
N ASN A 195 -3.24 -0.23 18.09
CA ASN A 195 -2.70 -1.33 18.88
C ASN A 195 -1.30 -0.97 19.37
N PHE A 196 -1.25 -0.54 20.64
CA PHE A 196 -0.05 -0.02 21.26
C PHE A 196 1.10 -1.03 21.17
N GLN A 197 2.27 -0.54 20.75
CA GLN A 197 3.53 -1.29 20.51
C GLN A 197 3.55 -2.31 19.39
N ASN A 198 2.44 -2.96 19.05
CA ASN A 198 2.43 -4.02 18.03
C ASN A 198 2.68 -3.49 16.63
N TRP A 199 2.01 -2.40 16.26
CA TRP A 199 2.09 -1.82 14.93
C TRP A 199 3.14 -0.71 14.82
N TRP A 200 3.33 -0.21 13.60
CA TRP A 200 4.37 0.78 13.33
C TRP A 200 4.18 2.05 14.17
N ASP A 201 5.30 2.61 14.62
CA ASP A 201 5.32 3.76 15.52
C ASP A 201 4.93 5.05 14.79
N GLU A 202 3.77 5.58 15.14
CA GLU A 202 3.19 6.84 14.66
C GLU A 202 4.12 8.06 14.78
N SER A 203 5.12 8.01 15.66
CA SER A 203 6.13 9.06 15.82
C SER A 203 7.27 8.98 14.80
N THR A 204 7.30 7.92 13.98
CA THR A 204 8.24 7.72 12.86
C THR A 204 7.58 8.02 11.51
N ASP A 205 8.33 7.88 10.41
CA ASP A 205 7.92 8.38 9.09
C ASP A 205 6.98 7.45 8.31
N GLY A 206 6.29 6.50 8.96
CA GLY A 206 5.35 5.59 8.29
C GLY A 206 4.25 6.32 7.52
N ALA A 207 3.66 7.37 8.11
CA ALA A 207 2.68 8.22 7.43
C ALA A 207 3.27 8.97 6.23
N LEU A 208 4.51 9.46 6.34
CA LEU A 208 5.21 10.15 5.26
C LEU A 208 5.52 9.20 4.11
N ILE A 209 5.97 7.98 4.38
CA ILE A 209 6.21 6.94 3.37
C ILE A 209 4.93 6.66 2.58
N MET A 210 3.79 6.42 3.26
CA MET A 210 2.51 6.18 2.58
C MET A 210 2.08 7.39 1.73
N THR A 211 2.26 8.60 2.25
CA THR A 211 1.89 9.83 1.56
C THR A 211 2.77 10.12 0.34
N ASN A 212 4.09 9.97 0.47
CA ASN A 212 5.02 10.14 -0.64
C ASN A 212 4.78 9.08 -1.73
N SER A 213 4.35 7.87 -1.35
CA SER A 213 3.94 6.83 -2.29
C SER A 213 2.72 7.25 -3.10
N LEU A 214 1.66 7.78 -2.46
CA LEU A 214 0.49 8.31 -3.17
C LEU A 214 0.83 9.49 -4.07
N ARG A 215 1.69 10.41 -3.60
CA ARG A 215 2.21 11.52 -4.41
C ARG A 215 3.00 11.01 -5.61
N TYR A 216 3.80 9.96 -5.44
CA TYR A 216 4.56 9.33 -6.52
C TYR A 216 3.67 8.85 -7.64
N VAL A 217 2.69 8.02 -7.28
CA VAL A 217 1.88 7.35 -8.29
C VAL A 217 0.86 8.28 -8.95
N SER A 218 0.55 9.42 -8.31
CA SER A 218 -0.29 10.49 -8.88
C SER A 218 0.50 11.61 -9.58
N ASN A 219 1.83 11.52 -9.66
CA ASN A 219 2.73 12.58 -10.14
C ASN A 219 2.52 13.94 -9.43
N ASN A 220 2.19 13.89 -8.14
CA ASN A 220 1.94 15.05 -7.29
C ASN A 220 3.13 15.36 -6.36
N PHE A 221 4.28 15.67 -6.93
CA PHE A 221 5.40 16.22 -6.17
C PHE A 221 5.46 17.73 -6.36
N LYS A 222 5.53 18.46 -5.25
CA LYS A 222 5.92 19.87 -5.21
C LYS A 222 7.42 19.99 -4.99
#